data_AF-A0A2Z7AP00-F1
#
_entry.id   AF-A0A2Z7AP00-F1
#
_cell.length_a   1.000
_cell.length_b   1.000
_cell.length_c   1.000
_cell.angle_alpha   90.00
_cell.angle_beta   90.00
_cell.angle_gamma   90.00
#
_symmetry.space_group_name_H-M   'P 1'
#
loop_
_entity.id
_entity.type
_entity.pdbx_description
1 polymer ?
#
loop_
_entity_poly.entity_id
_entity_poly.type
_entity_poly.pdbx_seq_one_letter_code
_entity_poly.pdbx_strand_id
1 'polypeptide(L)'
;MATELEELLGFLSSSSPPIRKAAVGIVRDYTGSEDGLESLGKYSSVAFPSLALLLAENKEVSEPAAEALVNLSQNPSLAGKMVEMGIIKTSIDILYRKDCEITQLLIMLLVNLTQLDSGIEYLLQQGDEKMHGLYVMKLVRSFCTSSGEKGADLFEHVASILVNISQKEAGRKLLLDPKRGLFKQIIRQFDSSSSLRKKGISGTIRNCCFEADNRLQDLLLISEFLWPTLLLPVAGNKIYSEQDISKMPPELGSALSIERETVADPEIRVQSLDSIYLLILQEAGRRAFWSVNGPRILQVGYEYEENPQVMEAYERVGSLIDSNCLKMDMSDIARKLGLSESKQLIRKAAELRRLADIQFDSSIIGVGEVCKAIICLEISASRMEVMFDRQAAVKLSGMSEMAYNRSFNSMQNGIGLKNNLDIRELAIQFGCVMLIPYVRKGLSLYKDRFLASLPPSRRGSTDFSRPVFTAVAFYLSAKKHKLKVDRFKLIELAGTSESEFAGVLISMLDLCFDLFGTTKEKKDSKEIKGNRELLDALPNKRRVEDGGDYSEDGEPSAYKKRKLTERRDYDKWKSSVIQCNTSSKITGPNKRAKTKQSTLDFLKRLPKATADA
;
A
#
# COMPACT_ATOMS: atom_id res chain seq x y z
N MET A 1 44.02 -31.53 -48.64
CA MET A 1 44.48 -30.13 -48.66
C MET A 1 43.63 -29.39 -47.65
N ALA A 2 44.24 -28.51 -46.85
CA ALA A 2 43.45 -27.65 -45.95
C ALA A 2 42.53 -26.77 -46.80
N THR A 3 41.30 -26.58 -46.36
CA THR A 3 40.40 -25.60 -47.00
C THR A 3 40.87 -24.18 -46.68
N GLU A 4 40.51 -23.20 -47.52
CA GLU A 4 40.88 -21.79 -47.30
C GLU A 4 40.48 -21.30 -45.89
N LEU A 5 39.34 -21.79 -45.37
CA LEU A 5 38.87 -21.48 -44.03
C LEU A 5 39.73 -22.12 -42.93
N GLU A 6 40.21 -23.34 -43.11
CA GLU A 6 41.13 -23.99 -42.16
C GLU A 6 42.48 -23.27 -42.11
N GLU A 7 43.00 -22.83 -43.25
CA GLU A 7 44.21 -22.01 -43.32
C GLU A 7 44.02 -20.67 -42.60
N LEU A 8 42.87 -20.01 -42.83
CA LEU A 8 42.51 -18.77 -42.16
C LEU A 8 42.46 -18.95 -40.63
N LEU A 9 41.82 -20.01 -40.13
CA LEU A 9 41.76 -20.31 -38.70
C LEU A 9 43.14 -20.63 -38.13
N GLY A 10 44.03 -21.25 -38.91
CA GLY A 10 45.44 -21.46 -38.53
C GLY A 10 46.19 -20.15 -38.32
N PHE A 11 45.89 -19.10 -39.09
CA PHE A 11 46.52 -17.79 -38.93
C PHE A 11 46.13 -17.06 -37.65
N LEU A 12 45.03 -17.43 -36.99
CA LEU A 12 44.66 -16.88 -35.67
C LEU A 12 45.69 -17.22 -34.59
N SER A 13 46.44 -18.32 -34.74
CA SER A 13 47.52 -18.72 -33.82
C SER A 13 48.91 -18.33 -34.32
N SER A 14 49.01 -17.48 -35.35
CA SER A 14 50.29 -17.03 -35.90
C SER A 14 51.13 -16.29 -34.85
N SER A 15 52.46 -16.47 -34.85
CA SER A 15 53.36 -15.69 -33.99
C SER A 15 53.40 -14.21 -34.35
N SER A 16 53.03 -13.85 -35.60
CA SER A 16 53.04 -12.49 -36.12
C SER A 16 51.75 -11.73 -35.77
N PRO A 17 51.82 -10.66 -34.94
CA PRO A 17 50.63 -9.88 -34.58
C PRO A 17 49.87 -9.26 -35.77
N PRO A 18 50.53 -8.73 -36.81
CA PRO A 18 49.83 -8.25 -38.02
C PRO A 18 49.01 -9.34 -38.71
N ILE A 19 49.52 -10.58 -38.74
CA ILE A 19 48.81 -11.72 -39.34
C ILE A 19 47.59 -12.07 -38.52
N ARG A 20 47.71 -12.14 -37.18
CA ARG A 20 46.55 -12.40 -36.30
C ARG A 20 45.47 -11.32 -36.45
N LYS A 21 45.88 -10.04 -36.50
CA LYS A 21 44.97 -8.90 -36.71
C LYS A 21 44.21 -9.00 -38.03
N ALA A 22 44.90 -9.32 -39.12
CA ALA A 22 44.25 -9.50 -40.43
C ALA A 22 43.31 -10.71 -40.42
N ALA A 23 43.77 -11.84 -39.87
CA ALA A 23 42.98 -13.07 -39.82
C ALA A 23 41.69 -12.92 -38.99
N VAL A 24 41.78 -12.33 -37.79
CA VAL A 24 40.60 -12.11 -36.95
C VAL A 24 39.62 -11.11 -37.58
N GLY A 25 40.11 -10.10 -38.30
CA GLY A 25 39.27 -9.18 -39.06
C GLY A 25 38.45 -9.89 -40.13
N ILE A 26 39.09 -10.78 -40.90
CA ILE A 26 38.40 -11.59 -41.92
C ILE A 26 37.37 -12.54 -41.27
N VAL A 27 37.74 -13.20 -40.16
CA VAL A 27 36.82 -14.09 -39.43
C VAL A 27 35.61 -13.32 -38.92
N ARG A 28 35.81 -12.14 -38.33
CA ARG A 28 34.71 -11.25 -37.91
C ARG A 28 33.79 -10.93 -39.08
N ASP A 29 34.33 -10.50 -40.21
CA ASP A 29 33.52 -10.14 -41.39
C ASP A 29 32.71 -11.32 -41.90
N TYR A 30 33.27 -12.54 -41.81
CA TYR A 30 32.59 -13.78 -42.14
C TYR A 30 31.40 -14.08 -41.20
N THR A 31 31.46 -13.67 -39.93
CA THR A 31 30.31 -13.80 -39.01
C THR A 31 29.15 -12.85 -39.32
N GLY A 32 29.31 -11.93 -40.29
CA GLY A 32 28.27 -11.01 -40.73
C GLY A 32 27.22 -11.62 -41.67
N SER A 33 27.43 -12.84 -42.18
CA SER A 33 26.48 -13.54 -43.06
C SER A 33 26.08 -14.90 -42.50
N GLU A 34 24.87 -15.38 -42.85
CA GLU A 34 24.40 -16.71 -42.42
C GLU A 34 25.30 -17.84 -42.94
N ASP A 35 25.71 -17.77 -44.21
CA ASP A 35 26.63 -18.74 -44.82
C ASP A 35 27.97 -18.81 -44.08
N GLY A 36 28.47 -17.65 -43.64
CA GLY A 36 29.74 -17.57 -42.92
C GLY A 36 29.63 -18.09 -41.50
N LEU A 37 28.52 -17.82 -40.81
CA LEU A 37 28.20 -18.43 -39.51
C LEU A 37 28.10 -19.95 -39.60
N GLU A 38 27.40 -20.49 -40.61
CA GLU A 38 27.27 -21.94 -40.80
C GLU A 38 28.63 -22.60 -41.07
N SER A 39 29.42 -21.97 -41.95
CA SER A 39 30.76 -22.44 -42.31
C SER A 39 31.71 -22.44 -41.12
N LEU A 40 31.79 -21.35 -40.34
CA LEU A 40 32.57 -21.29 -39.12
C LEU A 40 32.06 -22.26 -38.06
N GLY A 41 30.74 -22.48 -38.00
CA GLY A 41 30.12 -23.45 -37.10
C GLY A 41 30.62 -24.90 -37.30
N LYS A 42 30.91 -25.28 -38.55
CA LYS A 42 31.51 -26.60 -38.89
C LYS A 42 32.91 -26.77 -38.29
N TYR A 43 33.65 -25.67 -38.13
CA TYR A 43 35.00 -25.64 -37.54
C TYR A 43 35.04 -25.12 -36.09
N SER A 44 33.89 -25.15 -35.39
CA SER A 44 33.74 -24.62 -34.02
C SER A 44 34.78 -25.14 -33.02
N SER A 45 35.24 -26.39 -33.15
CA SER A 45 36.27 -26.98 -32.27
C SER A 45 37.64 -26.31 -32.36
N VAL A 46 37.93 -25.63 -33.47
CA VAL A 46 39.18 -24.88 -33.67
C VAL A 46 38.93 -23.38 -33.57
N ALA A 47 37.86 -22.89 -34.20
CA ALA A 47 37.54 -21.47 -34.24
C ALA A 47 37.33 -20.88 -32.85
N PHE A 48 36.57 -21.55 -31.97
CA PHE A 48 36.21 -20.96 -30.68
C PHE A 48 37.40 -20.89 -29.71
N PRO A 49 38.21 -21.94 -29.52
CA PRO A 49 39.41 -21.83 -28.69
C PRO A 49 40.40 -20.78 -29.22
N SER A 50 40.59 -20.72 -30.54
CA SER A 50 41.46 -19.71 -31.16
C SER A 50 40.97 -18.29 -30.90
N LEU A 51 39.68 -18.02 -31.13
CA LEU A 51 39.09 -16.70 -30.84
C LEU A 51 39.13 -16.36 -29.35
N ALA A 52 38.89 -17.34 -28.47
CA ALA A 52 38.91 -17.15 -27.02
C ALA A 52 40.32 -16.76 -26.51
N LEU A 53 41.38 -17.30 -27.11
CA LEU A 53 42.76 -16.90 -26.78
C LEU A 53 43.04 -15.44 -27.17
N LEU A 54 42.51 -14.99 -28.31
CA LEU A 54 42.69 -13.63 -28.82
C LEU A 54 42.00 -12.57 -27.96
N LEU A 55 41.00 -12.93 -27.15
CA LEU A 55 40.35 -12.01 -26.22
C LEU A 55 41.31 -11.41 -25.17
N ALA A 56 42.44 -12.07 -24.92
CA ALA A 56 43.45 -11.61 -23.96
C ALA A 56 44.52 -10.69 -24.59
N GLU A 57 44.45 -10.43 -25.90
CA GLU A 57 45.37 -9.54 -26.61
C GLU A 57 44.98 -8.06 -26.50
N ASN A 58 45.69 -7.18 -27.21
CA ASN A 58 45.35 -5.77 -27.30
C ASN A 58 43.97 -5.55 -27.94
N LYS A 59 43.41 -4.35 -27.77
CA LYS A 59 42.09 -4.01 -28.30
C LYS A 59 41.92 -4.30 -29.79
N GLU A 60 42.93 -4.01 -30.61
CA GLU A 60 42.86 -4.17 -32.07
C GLU A 60 42.61 -5.63 -32.53
N VAL A 61 42.94 -6.61 -31.70
CA VAL A 61 42.76 -8.04 -31.97
C VAL A 61 41.60 -8.61 -31.14
N SER A 62 41.50 -8.21 -29.88
CA SER A 62 40.47 -8.71 -28.96
C SER A 62 39.06 -8.22 -29.29
N GLU A 63 38.91 -7.00 -29.82
CA GLU A 63 37.60 -6.43 -30.19
C GLU A 63 36.96 -7.21 -31.37
N PRO A 64 37.64 -7.40 -32.53
CA PRO A 64 37.11 -8.26 -33.59
C PRO A 64 36.87 -9.72 -33.16
N ALA A 65 37.73 -10.26 -32.29
CA ALA A 65 37.54 -11.61 -31.75
C ALA A 65 36.26 -11.72 -30.92
N ALA A 66 36.02 -10.73 -30.06
CA ALA A 66 34.82 -10.66 -29.23
C ALA A 66 33.56 -10.45 -30.09
N GLU A 67 33.60 -9.58 -31.09
CA GLU A 67 32.51 -9.37 -32.06
C GLU A 67 32.15 -10.68 -32.79
N ALA A 68 33.16 -11.41 -33.27
CA ALA A 68 32.94 -12.70 -33.92
C ALA A 68 32.25 -13.70 -32.98
N LEU A 69 32.70 -13.81 -31.72
CA LEU A 69 32.08 -14.69 -30.72
C LEU A 69 30.65 -14.25 -30.37
N VAL A 70 30.37 -12.95 -30.27
CA VAL A 70 29.01 -12.43 -30.04
C VAL A 70 28.10 -12.83 -31.20
N ASN A 71 28.53 -12.67 -32.44
CA ASN A 71 27.73 -13.05 -33.62
C ASN A 71 27.48 -14.55 -33.69
N LEU A 72 28.52 -15.36 -33.48
CA LEU A 72 28.42 -16.83 -33.49
C LEU A 72 27.52 -17.36 -32.36
N SER A 73 27.56 -16.73 -31.18
CA SER A 73 26.73 -17.11 -30.02
C SER A 73 25.26 -16.76 -30.17
N GLN A 74 24.84 -16.02 -31.20
CA GLN A 74 23.42 -15.84 -31.51
C GLN A 74 22.75 -17.15 -31.95
N ASN A 75 23.54 -18.11 -32.48
CA ASN A 75 23.05 -19.46 -32.77
C ASN A 75 23.09 -20.33 -31.49
N PRO A 76 21.94 -20.83 -30.99
CA PRO A 76 21.89 -21.61 -29.74
C PRO A 76 22.77 -22.87 -29.74
N SER A 77 22.93 -23.54 -30.89
CA SER A 77 23.78 -24.73 -31.01
C SER A 77 25.26 -24.39 -30.85
N LEU A 78 25.70 -23.28 -31.47
CA LEU A 78 27.07 -22.79 -31.33
C LEU A 78 27.34 -22.25 -29.94
N ALA A 79 26.40 -21.51 -29.36
CA ALA A 79 26.47 -21.06 -27.97
C ALA A 79 26.60 -22.25 -27.00
N GLY A 80 25.88 -23.35 -27.22
CA GLY A 80 26.01 -24.56 -26.41
C GLY A 80 27.44 -25.12 -26.42
N LYS A 81 28.04 -25.25 -27.60
CA LYS A 81 29.45 -25.65 -27.74
C LYS A 81 30.42 -24.68 -27.07
N MET A 82 30.16 -23.38 -27.15
CA MET A 82 30.97 -22.36 -26.46
C MET A 82 30.94 -22.53 -24.94
N VAL A 83 29.78 -22.85 -24.37
CA VAL A 83 29.64 -23.14 -22.93
C VAL A 83 30.46 -24.39 -22.57
N GLU A 84 30.33 -25.47 -23.33
CA GLU A 84 31.09 -26.72 -23.13
C GLU A 84 32.61 -26.50 -23.18
N MET A 85 33.07 -25.63 -24.08
CA MET A 85 34.49 -25.27 -24.22
C MET A 85 34.99 -24.28 -23.14
N GLY A 86 34.14 -23.90 -22.18
CA GLY A 86 34.53 -23.04 -21.06
C GLY A 86 34.71 -21.57 -21.41
N ILE A 87 34.10 -21.09 -22.49
CA ILE A 87 34.22 -19.68 -22.91
C ILE A 87 33.70 -18.73 -21.83
N ILE A 88 32.65 -19.10 -21.08
CA ILE A 88 32.13 -18.27 -19.96
C ILE A 88 33.24 -17.95 -18.96
N LYS A 89 34.04 -18.94 -18.54
CA LYS A 89 35.15 -18.73 -17.61
C LYS A 89 36.18 -17.78 -18.21
N THR A 90 36.59 -18.02 -19.46
CA THR A 90 37.54 -17.16 -20.17
C THR A 90 37.04 -15.72 -20.25
N SER A 91 35.77 -15.50 -20.62
CA SER A 91 35.16 -14.18 -20.70
C SER A 91 35.13 -13.48 -19.34
N ILE A 92 34.75 -14.17 -18.26
CA ILE A 92 34.75 -13.60 -16.91
C ILE A 92 36.18 -13.28 -16.44
N ASP A 93 37.13 -14.18 -16.68
CA ASP A 93 38.53 -13.97 -16.26
C ASP A 93 39.14 -12.75 -16.96
N ILE A 94 38.81 -12.52 -18.24
CA ILE A 94 39.26 -11.35 -19.02
C ILE A 94 38.53 -10.07 -18.59
N LEU A 95 37.21 -10.15 -18.39
CA LEU A 95 36.37 -9.02 -17.96
C LEU A 95 36.91 -8.32 -16.70
N TYR A 96 37.54 -9.07 -15.80
CA TYR A 96 38.09 -8.56 -14.54
C TYR A 96 39.62 -8.35 -14.55
N ARG A 97 40.27 -8.40 -15.72
CA ARG A 97 41.65 -7.92 -15.87
C ARG A 97 41.70 -6.39 -15.82
N LYS A 98 42.83 -5.83 -15.41
CA LYS A 98 43.00 -4.37 -15.22
C LYS A 98 42.94 -3.58 -16.53
N ASP A 99 43.23 -4.23 -17.64
CA ASP A 99 43.41 -3.70 -18.99
C ASP A 99 42.31 -4.14 -19.97
N CYS A 100 41.14 -4.55 -19.45
CA CYS A 100 40.02 -4.96 -20.30
C CYS A 100 39.35 -3.77 -20.99
N GLU A 101 39.53 -3.67 -22.31
CA GLU A 101 38.92 -2.63 -23.15
C GLU A 101 37.66 -3.10 -23.90
N ILE A 102 37.35 -4.40 -23.86
CA ILE A 102 36.23 -5.05 -24.58
C ILE A 102 35.06 -5.45 -23.67
N THR A 103 34.94 -4.77 -22.52
CA THR A 103 33.96 -5.06 -21.45
C THR A 103 32.53 -5.25 -21.97
N GLN A 104 32.05 -4.34 -22.81
CA GLN A 104 30.68 -4.39 -23.35
C GLN A 104 30.44 -5.64 -24.20
N LEU A 105 31.37 -5.98 -25.09
CA LEU A 105 31.28 -7.16 -25.96
C LEU A 105 31.32 -8.47 -25.16
N LEU A 106 32.15 -8.55 -24.11
CA LEU A 106 32.18 -9.70 -23.23
C LEU A 106 30.86 -9.89 -22.48
N ILE A 107 30.22 -8.80 -22.04
CA ILE A 107 28.91 -8.87 -21.39
C ILE A 107 27.82 -9.28 -22.39
N MET A 108 27.85 -8.75 -23.63
CA MET A 108 26.93 -9.18 -24.69
C MET A 108 27.09 -10.67 -25.02
N LEU A 109 28.33 -11.18 -25.08
CA LEU A 109 28.60 -12.61 -25.23
C LEU A 109 27.99 -13.40 -24.08
N LEU A 110 28.19 -12.97 -22.83
CA LEU A 110 27.59 -13.62 -21.67
C LEU A 110 26.05 -13.56 -21.68
N VAL A 111 25.43 -12.49 -22.20
CA VAL A 111 23.98 -12.42 -22.40
C VAL A 111 23.52 -13.55 -23.32
N ASN A 112 24.17 -13.75 -24.47
CA ASN A 112 23.83 -14.82 -25.41
C ASN A 112 24.04 -16.21 -24.79
N LEU A 113 25.18 -16.44 -24.15
CA LEU A 113 25.50 -17.73 -23.53
C LEU A 113 24.55 -18.08 -22.38
N THR A 114 24.03 -17.07 -21.66
CA THR A 114 23.07 -17.27 -20.57
C THR A 114 21.62 -17.39 -21.02
N GLN A 115 21.33 -17.33 -22.33
CA GLN A 115 20.02 -17.76 -22.84
C GLN A 115 19.85 -19.29 -22.76
N LEU A 116 20.95 -20.03 -22.64
CA LEU A 116 20.97 -21.48 -22.49
C LEU A 116 21.00 -21.88 -21.01
N ASP A 117 20.27 -22.94 -20.68
CA ASP A 117 20.25 -23.54 -19.34
C ASP A 117 21.65 -23.92 -18.85
N SER A 118 22.45 -24.56 -19.72
CA SER A 118 23.83 -24.93 -19.42
C SER A 118 24.72 -23.73 -19.12
N GLY A 119 24.50 -22.61 -19.82
CA GLY A 119 25.21 -21.36 -19.58
C GLY A 119 24.83 -20.71 -18.24
N ILE A 120 23.54 -20.76 -17.88
CA ILE A 120 23.07 -20.33 -16.56
C ILE A 120 23.69 -21.18 -15.46
N GLU A 121 23.68 -22.51 -15.59
CA GLU A 121 24.26 -23.45 -14.62
C GLU A 121 25.76 -23.22 -14.44
N TYR A 122 26.48 -23.02 -15.54
CA TYR A 122 27.92 -22.70 -15.52
C TYR A 122 28.18 -21.37 -14.80
N LEU A 123 27.41 -20.32 -15.11
CA LEU A 123 27.57 -19.00 -14.50
C LEU A 123 27.22 -19.01 -13.00
N LEU A 124 26.23 -19.80 -12.60
CA LEU A 124 25.87 -20.04 -11.20
C LEU A 124 26.91 -20.89 -10.47
N GLN A 125 27.80 -21.56 -11.20
CA GLN A 125 28.82 -22.46 -10.66
C GLN A 125 28.17 -23.53 -9.78
N GLN A 126 27.11 -24.16 -10.30
CA GLN A 126 26.42 -25.25 -9.60
C GLN A 126 27.35 -26.46 -9.46
N GLY A 127 27.36 -27.08 -8.27
CA GLY A 127 28.22 -28.23 -7.98
C GLY A 127 29.61 -27.91 -7.41
N ASP A 128 30.05 -26.65 -7.41
CA ASP A 128 31.26 -26.19 -6.71
C ASP A 128 30.88 -25.34 -5.50
N GLU A 129 30.83 -25.95 -4.31
CA GLU A 129 30.42 -25.27 -3.07
C GLU A 129 31.30 -24.05 -2.73
N LYS A 130 32.59 -24.06 -3.10
CA LYS A 130 33.51 -22.96 -2.79
C LYS A 130 33.30 -21.77 -3.71
N MET A 131 32.95 -22.04 -4.96
CA MET A 131 32.82 -21.02 -6.00
C MET A 131 31.36 -20.64 -6.27
N HIS A 132 30.39 -21.31 -5.63
CA HIS A 132 28.96 -21.14 -5.91
C HIS A 132 28.51 -19.67 -5.94
N GLY A 133 28.08 -19.22 -7.11
CA GLY A 133 27.60 -17.87 -7.38
C GLY A 133 28.67 -16.78 -7.42
N LEU A 134 29.97 -17.10 -7.39
CA LEU A 134 31.04 -16.09 -7.39
C LEU A 134 31.00 -15.20 -8.63
N TYR A 135 30.79 -15.77 -9.82
CA TYR A 135 30.67 -14.99 -11.05
C TYR A 135 29.49 -14.03 -11.03
N VAL A 136 28.31 -14.50 -10.59
CA VAL A 136 27.13 -13.64 -10.44
C VAL A 136 27.39 -12.52 -9.44
N MET A 137 28.02 -12.80 -8.30
CA MET A 137 28.36 -11.78 -7.29
C MET A 137 29.29 -10.71 -7.85
N LYS A 138 30.30 -11.09 -8.65
CA LYS A 138 31.19 -10.14 -9.32
C LYS A 138 30.41 -9.26 -10.31
N LEU A 139 29.55 -9.86 -11.14
CA LEU A 139 28.73 -9.13 -12.12
C LEU A 139 27.78 -8.15 -11.44
N VAL A 140 27.07 -8.56 -10.38
CA VAL A 140 26.18 -7.69 -9.60
C VAL A 140 26.97 -6.52 -9.01
N ARG A 141 28.15 -6.77 -8.45
CA ARG A 141 29.00 -5.70 -7.89
C ARG A 141 29.40 -4.68 -8.95
N SER A 142 29.83 -5.13 -10.12
CA SER A 142 30.18 -4.22 -11.23
C SER A 142 28.96 -3.45 -11.72
N PHE A 143 27.83 -4.13 -11.92
CA PHE A 143 26.57 -3.54 -12.30
C PHE A 143 26.17 -2.41 -11.35
N CYS A 144 26.25 -2.63 -10.03
CA CYS A 144 25.91 -1.63 -9.03
C CYS A 144 26.91 -0.48 -8.88
N THR A 145 28.16 -0.66 -9.32
CA THR A 145 29.21 0.38 -9.22
C THR A 145 29.25 1.30 -10.44
N SER A 146 28.85 0.80 -11.61
CA SER A 146 28.98 1.53 -12.88
C SER A 146 27.81 2.47 -13.18
N SER A 147 26.89 2.71 -12.22
CA SER A 147 25.71 3.55 -12.45
C SER A 147 26.08 5.04 -12.50
N GLY A 148 26.53 5.49 -13.67
CA GLY A 148 26.45 6.87 -14.13
C GLY A 148 27.47 7.85 -13.54
N GLU A 149 28.47 8.20 -14.36
CA GLU A 149 28.95 9.59 -14.52
C GLU A 149 29.74 9.72 -15.84
N LYS A 150 29.14 10.38 -16.85
CA LYS A 150 29.75 10.88 -18.11
C LYS A 150 30.32 9.89 -19.15
N GLY A 151 29.89 8.64 -19.20
CA GLY A 151 30.28 7.68 -20.25
C GLY A 151 29.18 6.68 -20.62
N ALA A 152 29.41 5.86 -21.66
CA ALA A 152 28.54 4.73 -22.01
C ALA A 152 28.51 3.71 -20.85
N ASP A 153 27.33 3.21 -20.50
CA ASP A 153 27.16 2.28 -19.40
C ASP A 153 27.60 0.87 -19.81
N LEU A 154 28.87 0.55 -19.54
CA LEU A 154 29.48 -0.71 -19.95
C LEU A 154 28.79 -1.96 -19.37
N PHE A 155 28.03 -1.83 -18.28
CA PHE A 155 27.41 -2.97 -17.59
C PHE A 155 25.88 -3.02 -17.69
N GLU A 156 25.23 -2.14 -18.45
CA GLU A 156 23.75 -2.14 -18.50
C GLU A 156 23.15 -3.48 -18.95
N HIS A 157 23.84 -4.19 -19.85
CA HIS A 157 23.43 -5.51 -20.35
C HIS A 157 23.50 -6.63 -19.29
N VAL A 158 24.17 -6.42 -18.15
CA VAL A 158 24.09 -7.35 -17.01
C VAL A 158 22.64 -7.48 -16.52
N ALA A 159 21.80 -6.47 -16.72
CA ALA A 159 20.37 -6.54 -16.42
C ALA A 159 19.69 -7.71 -17.14
N SER A 160 20.06 -8.00 -18.40
CA SER A 160 19.54 -9.16 -19.14
C SER A 160 20.07 -10.48 -18.60
N ILE A 161 21.34 -10.54 -18.18
CA ILE A 161 21.89 -11.74 -17.52
C ILE A 161 21.12 -12.05 -16.23
N LEU A 162 20.78 -11.03 -15.43
CA LEU A 162 20.00 -11.17 -14.21
C LEU A 162 18.59 -11.71 -14.48
N VAL A 163 17.94 -11.26 -15.56
CA VAL A 163 16.67 -11.82 -16.01
C VAL A 163 16.83 -13.30 -16.37
N ASN A 164 17.84 -13.64 -17.17
CA ASN A 164 18.08 -15.02 -17.60
C ASN A 164 18.29 -15.96 -16.40
N ILE A 165 19.22 -15.63 -15.48
CA ILE A 165 19.51 -16.50 -14.34
C ILE A 165 18.30 -16.64 -13.41
N SER A 166 17.47 -15.62 -13.26
CA SER A 166 16.30 -15.65 -12.37
C SER A 166 15.14 -16.47 -12.93
N GLN A 167 15.16 -16.86 -14.20
CA GLN A 167 14.20 -17.83 -14.75
C GLN A 167 14.38 -19.22 -14.12
N LYS A 168 15.59 -19.55 -13.65
CA LYS A 168 15.89 -20.81 -12.96
C LYS A 168 15.71 -20.69 -11.44
N GLU A 169 15.14 -21.72 -10.83
CA GLU A 169 14.95 -21.80 -9.37
C GLU A 169 16.27 -21.63 -8.61
N ALA A 170 17.35 -22.27 -9.08
CA ALA A 170 18.68 -22.14 -8.48
C ALA A 170 19.19 -20.69 -8.51
N GLY A 171 18.93 -19.96 -9.60
CA GLY A 171 19.28 -18.55 -9.71
C GLY A 171 18.47 -17.67 -8.76
N ARG A 172 17.15 -17.92 -8.65
CA ARG A 172 16.30 -17.23 -7.66
C ARG A 172 16.76 -17.47 -6.23
N LYS A 173 17.08 -18.72 -5.87
CA LYS A 173 17.63 -19.06 -4.55
C LYS A 173 18.93 -18.31 -4.25
N LEU A 174 19.84 -18.20 -5.23
CA LEU A 174 21.09 -17.45 -5.08
C LEU A 174 20.83 -15.95 -4.88
N LEU A 175 19.93 -15.37 -5.67
CA LEU A 175 19.62 -13.94 -5.62
C LEU A 175 18.92 -13.55 -4.30
N LEU A 176 17.97 -14.38 -3.87
CA LEU A 176 17.15 -14.18 -2.68
C LEU A 176 17.86 -14.57 -1.37
N ASP A 177 19.08 -15.12 -1.40
CA ASP A 177 19.84 -15.46 -0.19
C ASP A 177 20.13 -14.20 0.65
N PRO A 178 19.51 -14.06 1.85
CA PRO A 178 19.69 -12.87 2.68
C PRO A 178 21.15 -12.67 3.13
N LYS A 179 21.94 -13.75 3.22
CA LYS A 179 23.36 -13.68 3.63
C LYS A 179 24.22 -12.98 2.59
N ARG A 180 23.84 -13.06 1.31
CA ARG A 180 24.58 -12.45 0.20
C ARG A 180 24.09 -11.03 -0.10
N GLY A 181 22.82 -10.74 0.20
CA GLY A 181 22.24 -9.40 0.01
C GLY A 181 22.27 -8.90 -1.44
N LEU A 182 22.29 -9.81 -2.42
CA LEU A 182 22.37 -9.47 -3.85
C LEU A 182 21.09 -8.80 -4.33
N PHE A 183 19.93 -9.37 -3.98
CA PHE A 183 18.65 -8.83 -4.41
C PHE A 183 18.47 -7.36 -3.97
N LYS A 184 18.83 -7.02 -2.73
CA LYS A 184 18.82 -5.63 -2.24
C LYS A 184 19.68 -4.68 -3.08
N GLN A 185 20.85 -5.12 -3.52
CA GLN A 185 21.76 -4.32 -4.36
C GLN A 185 21.19 -4.11 -5.76
N ILE A 186 20.58 -5.15 -6.33
CA ILE A 186 19.97 -5.13 -7.67
C ILE A 186 18.75 -4.19 -7.70
N ILE A 187 17.84 -4.27 -6.73
CA ILE A 187 16.61 -3.45 -6.72
C ILE A 187 16.94 -1.95 -6.73
N ARG A 188 17.97 -1.52 -5.99
CA ARG A 188 18.41 -0.11 -5.95
C ARG A 188 18.84 0.46 -7.29
N GLN A 189 19.16 -0.40 -8.26
CA GLN A 189 19.54 0.03 -9.60
C GLN A 189 18.33 0.50 -10.44
N PHE A 190 17.10 0.35 -9.93
CA PHE A 190 15.89 0.83 -10.61
C PHE A 190 15.85 2.36 -10.74
N ASP A 191 16.56 3.07 -9.86
CA ASP A 191 16.70 4.53 -9.90
C ASP A 191 17.66 5.02 -11.01
N SER A 192 18.30 4.11 -11.76
CA SER A 192 19.16 4.46 -12.89
C SER A 192 18.41 5.21 -13.99
N SER A 193 19.11 5.99 -14.81
CA SER A 193 18.54 6.59 -16.03
C SER A 193 18.42 5.60 -17.20
N SER A 194 19.14 4.47 -17.18
CA SER A 194 19.09 3.47 -18.27
C SER A 194 17.76 2.70 -18.26
N SER A 195 17.04 2.77 -19.38
CA SER A 195 15.80 2.01 -19.57
C SER A 195 16.04 0.49 -19.52
N LEU A 196 17.16 0.04 -20.10
CA LEU A 196 17.53 -1.38 -20.11
C LEU A 196 17.72 -1.92 -18.69
N ARG A 197 18.37 -1.14 -17.81
CA ARG A 197 18.51 -1.50 -16.39
C ARG A 197 17.15 -1.64 -15.72
N LYS A 198 16.28 -0.64 -15.84
CA LYS A 198 14.94 -0.68 -15.22
C LYS A 198 14.13 -1.89 -15.68
N LYS A 199 14.18 -2.18 -16.98
CA LYS A 199 13.52 -3.33 -17.58
C LYS A 199 14.08 -4.66 -17.05
N GLY A 200 15.39 -4.84 -17.05
CA GLY A 200 15.99 -6.08 -16.53
C GLY A 200 15.79 -6.27 -15.04
N ILE A 201 15.80 -5.19 -14.24
CA ILE A 201 15.51 -5.26 -12.80
C ILE A 201 14.05 -5.65 -12.56
N SER A 202 13.11 -5.02 -13.29
CA SER A 202 11.68 -5.36 -13.18
C SER A 202 11.42 -6.82 -13.54
N GLY A 203 12.03 -7.32 -14.61
CA GLY A 203 11.95 -8.72 -15.00
C GLY A 203 12.58 -9.66 -13.97
N THR A 204 13.72 -9.28 -13.39
CA THR A 204 14.39 -10.04 -12.33
C THR A 204 13.53 -10.11 -11.06
N ILE A 205 12.91 -9.00 -10.65
CA ILE A 205 11.99 -8.95 -9.50
C ILE A 205 10.79 -9.86 -9.76
N ARG A 206 10.13 -9.73 -10.93
CA ARG A 206 9.00 -10.58 -11.32
C ARG A 206 9.37 -12.06 -11.23
N ASN A 207 10.52 -12.43 -11.80
CA ASN A 207 10.98 -13.81 -11.76
C ASN A 207 11.21 -14.29 -10.32
N CYS A 208 11.84 -13.47 -9.47
CA CYS A 208 12.05 -13.81 -8.06
C CYS A 208 10.73 -13.94 -7.27
N CYS A 209 9.69 -13.17 -7.63
CA CYS A 209 8.38 -13.26 -6.98
C CYS A 209 7.64 -14.59 -7.23
N PHE A 210 8.08 -15.45 -8.16
CA PHE A 210 7.54 -16.82 -8.25
C PHE A 210 7.84 -17.67 -7.01
N GLU A 211 8.85 -17.31 -6.21
CA GLU A 211 9.16 -17.97 -4.92
C GLU A 211 8.38 -17.39 -3.74
N ALA A 212 7.39 -16.51 -3.99
CA ALA A 212 6.66 -15.84 -2.92
C ALA A 212 5.87 -16.82 -2.03
N ASP A 213 5.50 -18.01 -2.50
CA ASP A 213 4.87 -19.04 -1.68
C ASP A 213 5.76 -19.54 -0.54
N ASN A 214 7.06 -19.72 -0.81
CA ASN A 214 8.02 -20.34 0.11
C ASN A 214 8.96 -19.32 0.78
N ARG A 215 9.24 -18.20 0.11
CA ARG A 215 10.27 -17.21 0.48
C ARG A 215 9.75 -15.79 0.59
N LEU A 216 8.44 -15.61 0.85
CA LEU A 216 7.86 -14.28 1.02
C LEU A 216 8.61 -13.42 2.04
N GLN A 217 9.07 -14.02 3.14
CA GLN A 217 9.79 -13.29 4.18
C GLN A 217 11.09 -12.67 3.64
N ASP A 218 11.85 -13.42 2.82
CA ASP A 218 13.08 -12.93 2.20
C ASP A 218 12.80 -11.72 1.28
N LEU A 219 11.68 -11.76 0.54
CA LEU A 219 11.23 -10.65 -0.31
C LEU A 219 10.78 -9.43 0.52
N LEU A 220 10.03 -9.66 1.61
CA LEU A 220 9.50 -8.60 2.46
C LEU A 220 10.57 -7.97 3.37
N LEU A 221 11.70 -8.65 3.63
CA LEU A 221 12.84 -8.07 4.37
C LEU A 221 13.39 -6.80 3.73
N ILE A 222 13.15 -6.61 2.43
CA ILE A 222 13.59 -5.44 1.67
C ILE A 222 12.41 -4.59 1.18
N SER A 223 11.27 -4.65 1.88
CA SER A 223 10.04 -3.91 1.54
C SER A 223 10.25 -2.40 1.32
N GLU A 224 11.20 -1.80 2.05
CA GLU A 224 11.62 -0.40 1.90
C GLU A 224 12.05 -0.05 0.46
N PHE A 225 12.68 -0.98 -0.25
CA PHE A 225 13.12 -0.80 -1.64
C PHE A 225 12.15 -1.45 -2.63
N LEU A 226 11.58 -2.59 -2.25
CA LEU A 226 10.70 -3.38 -3.12
C LEU A 226 9.43 -2.60 -3.47
N TRP A 227 8.75 -2.02 -2.49
CA TRP A 227 7.48 -1.33 -2.74
C TRP A 227 7.63 -0.09 -3.61
N PRO A 228 8.60 0.82 -3.37
CA PRO A 228 8.84 1.92 -4.30
C PRO A 228 9.12 1.44 -5.73
N THR A 229 9.98 0.44 -5.91
CA THR A 229 10.29 -0.09 -7.25
C THR A 229 9.06 -0.67 -7.95
N LEU A 230 8.15 -1.33 -7.23
CA LEU A 230 6.95 -1.93 -7.82
C LEU A 230 5.79 -0.94 -8.00
N LEU A 231 5.61 0.01 -7.08
CA LEU A 231 4.44 0.90 -7.05
C LEU A 231 4.65 2.19 -7.83
N LEU A 232 5.87 2.74 -7.82
CA LEU A 232 6.16 3.98 -8.53
C LEU A 232 5.94 3.91 -10.05
N PRO A 233 6.21 2.79 -10.76
CA PRO A 233 5.91 2.69 -12.19
C PRO A 233 4.42 2.70 -12.52
N VAL A 234 3.57 2.33 -11.56
CA VAL A 234 2.13 2.09 -11.72
C VAL A 234 1.28 3.07 -10.90
N ALA A 235 1.86 4.18 -10.45
CA ALA A 235 1.19 5.15 -9.60
C ALA A 235 0.47 6.27 -10.37
N GLY A 236 0.62 6.33 -11.69
CA GLY A 236 0.19 7.46 -12.51
C GLY A 236 1.06 8.72 -12.33
N ASN A 237 0.61 9.83 -12.90
CA ASN A 237 1.30 11.14 -12.87
C ASN A 237 0.71 12.13 -11.84
N LYS A 238 -0.37 11.74 -11.15
CA LYS A 238 -1.11 12.60 -10.23
C LYS A 238 -0.38 12.78 -8.90
N ILE A 239 -0.44 14.00 -8.36
CA ILE A 239 -0.01 14.29 -6.99
C ILE A 239 -1.02 13.71 -6.00
N TYR A 240 -0.54 12.92 -5.04
CA TYR A 240 -1.38 12.27 -4.04
C TYR A 240 -1.78 13.25 -2.93
N SER A 241 -2.93 13.00 -2.29
CA SER A 241 -3.39 13.83 -1.17
C SER A 241 -2.55 13.59 0.08
N GLU A 242 -2.40 14.59 0.95
CA GLU A 242 -1.69 14.43 2.24
C GLU A 242 -2.27 13.28 3.08
N GLN A 243 -3.58 13.06 3.02
CA GLN A 243 -4.26 11.95 3.71
C GLN A 243 -3.82 10.59 3.18
N ASP A 244 -3.64 10.45 1.85
CA ASP A 244 -3.17 9.21 1.23
C ASP A 244 -1.68 8.99 1.51
N ILE A 245 -0.87 10.05 1.42
CA ILE A 245 0.58 10.02 1.65
C ILE A 245 0.91 9.68 3.11
N SER A 246 0.13 10.17 4.08
CA SER A 246 0.33 9.88 5.51
C SER A 246 0.25 8.39 5.86
N LYS A 247 -0.32 7.57 4.98
CA LYS A 247 -0.46 6.10 5.12
C LYS A 247 0.62 5.33 4.37
N MET A 248 1.53 6.00 3.68
CA MET A 248 2.59 5.38 2.87
C MET A 248 3.94 5.45 3.61
N PRO A 249 4.87 4.53 3.32
CA PRO A 249 6.27 4.67 3.74
C PRO A 249 6.88 5.98 3.23
N PRO A 250 7.83 6.59 3.96
CA PRO A 250 8.43 7.87 3.58
C PRO A 250 8.97 7.90 2.15
N GLU A 251 9.62 6.82 1.70
CA GLU A 251 10.26 6.71 0.40
C GLU A 251 9.23 6.81 -0.73
N LEU A 252 8.07 6.19 -0.53
CA LEU A 252 6.95 6.20 -1.48
C LEU A 252 6.17 7.51 -1.40
N GLY A 253 5.87 7.96 -0.17
CA GLY A 253 5.13 9.19 0.10
C GLY A 253 5.83 10.42 -0.45
N SER A 254 7.15 10.55 -0.24
CA SER A 254 7.92 11.69 -0.76
C SER A 254 7.94 11.72 -2.29
N ALA A 255 8.06 10.54 -2.92
CA ALA A 255 8.04 10.44 -4.38
C ALA A 255 6.66 10.78 -4.96
N LEU A 256 5.57 10.34 -4.32
CA LEU A 256 4.20 10.60 -4.77
C LEU A 256 3.64 11.98 -4.38
N SER A 257 4.42 12.78 -3.64
CA SER A 257 4.10 14.17 -3.28
C SER A 257 4.42 15.18 -4.41
N ILE A 258 5.17 14.76 -5.43
CA ILE A 258 5.57 15.59 -6.56
C ILE A 258 4.95 15.05 -7.86
N GLU A 259 4.82 15.93 -8.85
CA GLU A 259 4.43 15.50 -10.19
C GLU A 259 5.54 14.62 -10.78
N ARG A 260 5.16 13.47 -11.35
CA ARG A 260 6.09 12.48 -11.88
C ARG A 260 5.76 12.15 -13.33
N GLU A 261 6.81 11.97 -14.12
CA GLU A 261 6.68 11.39 -15.45
C GLU A 261 6.32 9.90 -15.33
N THR A 262 5.36 9.48 -16.14
CA THR A 262 4.99 8.07 -16.27
C THR A 262 6.14 7.27 -16.87
N VAL A 263 6.36 6.05 -16.39
CA VAL A 263 7.29 5.13 -17.05
C VAL A 263 6.74 4.78 -18.43
N ALA A 264 7.43 5.23 -19.48
CA ALA A 264 6.96 5.08 -20.86
C ALA A 264 6.86 3.61 -21.30
N ASP A 265 7.78 2.76 -20.87
CA ASP A 265 7.82 1.35 -21.24
C ASP A 265 6.66 0.57 -20.58
N PRO A 266 5.68 0.05 -21.35
CA PRO A 266 4.57 -0.73 -20.80
C PRO A 266 5.03 -2.05 -20.18
N GLU A 267 6.14 -2.64 -20.64
CA GLU A 267 6.62 -3.92 -20.14
C GLU A 267 7.09 -3.80 -18.68
N ILE A 268 7.71 -2.69 -18.30
CA ILE A 268 8.09 -2.40 -16.90
C ILE A 268 6.84 -2.36 -16.01
N ARG A 269 5.78 -1.71 -16.48
CA ARG A 269 4.50 -1.62 -15.74
C ARG A 269 3.83 -2.98 -15.60
N VAL A 270 3.76 -3.77 -16.68
CA VAL A 270 3.23 -5.15 -16.64
C VAL A 270 4.03 -6.02 -15.68
N GLN A 271 5.36 -6.00 -15.75
CA GLN A 271 6.23 -6.79 -14.87
C GLN A 271 6.08 -6.37 -13.39
N SER A 272 5.87 -5.07 -13.13
CA SER A 272 5.60 -4.55 -11.79
C SER A 272 4.26 -5.06 -11.26
N LEU A 273 3.20 -5.02 -12.08
CA LEU A 273 1.87 -5.52 -11.72
C LEU A 273 1.86 -7.05 -11.52
N ASP A 274 2.52 -7.81 -12.40
CA ASP A 274 2.71 -9.26 -12.23
C ASP A 274 3.44 -9.57 -10.91
N SER A 275 4.47 -8.80 -10.58
CA SER A 275 5.20 -8.96 -9.31
C SER A 275 4.30 -8.69 -8.11
N ILE A 276 3.49 -7.62 -8.16
CA ILE A 276 2.50 -7.31 -7.13
C ILE A 276 1.50 -8.46 -7.03
N TYR A 277 0.93 -8.93 -8.13
CA TYR A 277 0.00 -10.05 -8.19
C TYR A 277 0.54 -11.27 -7.44
N LEU A 278 1.77 -11.69 -7.73
CA LEU A 278 2.41 -12.85 -7.10
C LEU A 278 2.61 -12.65 -5.59
N LEU A 279 3.01 -11.45 -5.16
CA LEU A 279 3.15 -11.13 -3.74
C LEU A 279 1.79 -11.13 -3.01
N ILE A 280 0.78 -10.50 -3.61
CA ILE A 280 -0.56 -10.39 -3.02
C ILE A 280 -1.39 -11.66 -3.21
N LEU A 281 -0.89 -12.67 -3.90
CA LEU A 281 -1.49 -14.00 -3.87
C LEU A 281 -1.36 -14.63 -2.47
N GLN A 282 -0.32 -14.24 -1.72
CA GLN A 282 -0.07 -14.67 -0.34
C GLN A 282 -0.71 -13.73 0.68
N GLU A 283 -1.26 -14.25 1.77
CA GLU A 283 -1.96 -13.44 2.78
C GLU A 283 -1.06 -12.40 3.45
N ALA A 284 0.17 -12.78 3.82
CA ALA A 284 1.13 -11.85 4.40
C ALA A 284 1.58 -10.77 3.40
N GLY A 285 1.70 -11.12 2.11
CA GLY A 285 2.05 -10.17 1.06
C GLY A 285 0.93 -9.18 0.80
N ARG A 286 -0.33 -9.64 0.83
CA ARG A 286 -1.51 -8.74 0.86
C ARG A 286 -1.44 -7.76 2.01
N ARG A 287 -1.26 -8.25 3.24
CA ARG A 287 -1.19 -7.36 4.42
C ARG A 287 -0.09 -6.31 4.28
N ALA A 288 1.08 -6.69 3.79
CA ALA A 288 2.17 -5.76 3.51
C ALA A 288 1.80 -4.72 2.44
N PHE A 289 1.19 -5.16 1.33
CA PHE A 289 0.71 -4.28 0.26
C PHE A 289 -0.36 -3.28 0.74
N TRP A 290 -1.29 -3.73 1.60
CA TRP A 290 -2.28 -2.85 2.22
C TRP A 290 -1.66 -1.84 3.18
N SER A 291 -0.62 -2.25 3.92
CA SER A 291 0.06 -1.37 4.88
C SER A 291 0.78 -0.18 4.24
N VAL A 292 1.06 -0.25 2.93
CA VAL A 292 1.72 0.82 2.16
C VAL A 292 0.74 1.62 1.30
N ASN A 293 -0.56 1.49 1.54
CA ASN A 293 -1.63 2.11 0.74
C ASN A 293 -1.61 1.69 -0.75
N GLY A 294 -1.08 0.50 -1.04
CA GLY A 294 -0.96 -0.05 -2.39
C GLY A 294 -2.26 -0.06 -3.21
N PRO A 295 -3.44 -0.45 -2.65
CA PRO A 295 -4.70 -0.44 -3.39
C PRO A 295 -5.06 0.94 -3.95
N ARG A 296 -4.83 2.00 -3.17
CA ARG A 296 -5.11 3.37 -3.59
C ARG A 296 -4.19 3.80 -4.74
N ILE A 297 -2.92 3.39 -4.68
CA ILE A 297 -1.94 3.69 -5.73
C ILE A 297 -2.35 3.03 -7.05
N LEU A 298 -2.75 1.75 -7.01
CA LEU A 298 -3.21 1.06 -8.22
C LEU A 298 -4.51 1.63 -8.78
N GLN A 299 -5.44 2.05 -7.91
CA GLN A 299 -6.67 2.71 -8.35
C GLN A 299 -6.37 3.98 -9.15
N VAL A 300 -5.50 4.85 -8.60
CA VAL A 300 -5.11 6.09 -9.27
C VAL A 300 -4.33 5.77 -10.54
N GLY A 301 -3.40 4.80 -10.51
CA GLY A 301 -2.66 4.37 -11.71
C GLY A 301 -3.56 3.89 -12.85
N TYR A 302 -4.58 3.10 -12.52
CA TYR A 302 -5.55 2.57 -13.48
C TYR A 302 -6.41 3.66 -14.12
N GLU A 303 -6.79 4.72 -13.39
CA GLU A 303 -7.58 5.85 -13.91
C GLU A 303 -6.93 6.55 -15.12
N TYR A 304 -5.60 6.49 -15.24
CA TYR A 304 -4.82 7.15 -16.29
C TYR A 304 -4.15 6.17 -17.26
N GLU A 305 -4.39 4.86 -17.12
CA GLU A 305 -3.79 3.86 -17.99
C GLU A 305 -4.59 3.71 -19.29
N GLU A 306 -3.91 3.83 -20.42
CA GLU A 306 -4.51 3.68 -21.75
C GLU A 306 -4.01 2.41 -22.46
N ASN A 307 -2.90 1.82 -22.00
CA ASN A 307 -2.34 0.63 -22.65
C ASN A 307 -3.15 -0.63 -22.29
N PRO A 308 -3.75 -1.34 -23.27
CA PRO A 308 -4.61 -2.49 -22.98
C PRO A 308 -3.92 -3.63 -22.20
N GLN A 309 -2.64 -3.90 -22.48
CA GLN A 309 -1.89 -4.97 -21.80
C GLN A 309 -1.62 -4.62 -20.34
N VAL A 310 -1.38 -3.33 -20.05
CA VAL A 310 -1.17 -2.86 -18.68
C VAL A 310 -2.50 -2.85 -17.93
N MET A 311 -3.60 -2.43 -18.57
CA MET A 311 -4.94 -2.49 -17.99
C MET A 311 -5.33 -3.91 -17.60
N GLU A 312 -5.10 -4.90 -18.46
CA GLU A 312 -5.34 -6.32 -18.13
C GLU A 312 -4.52 -6.76 -16.90
N ALA A 313 -3.27 -6.31 -16.79
CA ALA A 313 -2.46 -6.58 -15.61
C ALA A 313 -3.01 -5.90 -14.34
N TYR A 314 -3.51 -4.67 -14.42
CA TYR A 314 -4.20 -4.01 -13.31
C TYR A 314 -5.47 -4.76 -12.92
N GLU A 315 -6.28 -5.19 -13.88
CA GLU A 315 -7.52 -5.94 -13.64
C GLU A 315 -7.23 -7.29 -12.97
N ARG A 316 -6.17 -8.00 -13.37
CA ARG A 316 -5.72 -9.23 -12.71
C ARG A 316 -5.36 -8.97 -11.24
N VAL A 317 -4.60 -7.92 -10.94
CA VAL A 317 -4.26 -7.53 -9.57
C VAL A 317 -5.52 -7.08 -8.81
N GLY A 318 -6.37 -6.28 -9.46
CA GLY A 318 -7.63 -5.76 -8.95
C GLY A 318 -8.60 -6.87 -8.57
N SER A 319 -8.66 -7.95 -9.32
CA SER A 319 -9.48 -9.13 -8.99
C SER A 319 -9.11 -9.72 -7.62
N LEU A 320 -7.83 -9.73 -7.24
CA LEU A 320 -7.39 -10.22 -5.92
C LEU A 320 -7.68 -9.21 -4.79
N ILE A 321 -7.69 -7.93 -5.12
CA ILE A 321 -8.02 -6.85 -4.18
C ILE A 321 -9.52 -6.80 -3.93
N ASP A 322 -10.35 -6.88 -4.98
CA ASP A 322 -11.80 -6.78 -4.93
C ASP A 322 -12.45 -8.08 -4.44
N SER A 323 -11.90 -9.24 -4.81
CA SER A 323 -12.29 -10.54 -4.21
C SER A 323 -12.10 -10.57 -2.69
N ASN A 324 -11.30 -9.65 -2.13
CA ASN A 324 -10.97 -9.59 -0.71
C ASN A 324 -10.85 -8.17 -0.17
N CYS A 325 -11.72 -7.24 -0.58
CA CYS A 325 -11.93 -6.01 0.19
C CYS A 325 -12.54 -6.42 1.55
N LEU A 326 -11.65 -6.79 2.48
CA LEU A 326 -11.87 -7.09 3.90
C LEU A 326 -13.22 -7.74 4.24
N LYS A 327 -13.42 -8.96 3.77
CA LYS A 327 -14.21 -9.94 4.53
C LYS A 327 -13.28 -11.09 4.88
N MET A 328 -12.74 -11.08 6.10
CA MET A 328 -12.68 -12.35 6.81
C MET A 328 -14.11 -12.88 6.74
N ASP A 329 -14.32 -13.96 5.98
CA ASP A 329 -15.68 -14.37 5.61
C ASP A 329 -16.49 -14.48 6.91
N MET A 330 -17.73 -13.99 6.89
CA MET A 330 -18.60 -14.07 8.07
C MET A 330 -18.68 -15.53 8.55
N SER A 331 -18.57 -16.46 7.59
CA SER A 331 -18.43 -17.90 7.79
C SER A 331 -17.18 -18.30 8.59
N ASP A 332 -16.02 -17.68 8.34
CA ASP A 332 -14.77 -17.96 9.04
C ASP A 332 -14.76 -17.45 10.48
N ILE A 333 -15.31 -16.25 10.70
CA ILE A 333 -15.50 -15.70 12.05
C ILE A 333 -16.52 -16.55 12.80
N ALA A 334 -17.65 -16.90 12.17
CA ALA A 334 -18.65 -17.78 12.75
C ALA A 334 -18.06 -19.15 13.11
N ARG A 335 -17.19 -19.70 12.27
CA ARG A 335 -16.48 -20.96 12.54
C ARG A 335 -15.59 -20.89 13.77
N LYS A 336 -14.84 -19.80 13.94
CA LYS A 336 -13.99 -19.59 15.12
C LYS A 336 -14.79 -19.39 16.41
N LEU A 337 -16.05 -18.96 16.30
CA LEU A 337 -16.98 -18.77 17.42
C LEU A 337 -17.91 -19.97 17.65
N GLY A 338 -17.71 -21.09 16.93
CA GLY A 338 -18.55 -22.29 17.08
C GLY A 338 -19.96 -22.17 16.48
N LEU A 339 -20.20 -21.18 15.62
CA LEU A 339 -21.51 -20.87 15.02
C LEU A 339 -21.66 -21.38 13.57
N SER A 340 -20.84 -22.35 13.15
CA SER A 340 -20.80 -22.86 11.78
C SER A 340 -22.11 -23.52 11.30
N GLU A 341 -22.91 -24.05 12.21
CA GLU A 341 -24.12 -24.82 11.87
C GLU A 341 -25.29 -23.91 11.45
N SER A 342 -25.30 -22.66 11.90
CA SER A 342 -26.43 -21.73 11.69
C SER A 342 -26.22 -20.86 10.44
N LYS A 343 -26.36 -21.45 9.24
CA LYS A 343 -26.25 -20.72 7.95
C LYS A 343 -27.18 -19.49 7.86
N GLN A 344 -28.34 -19.53 8.51
CA GLN A 344 -29.28 -18.40 8.55
C GLN A 344 -28.75 -17.21 9.38
N LEU A 345 -28.03 -17.50 10.47
CA LEU A 345 -27.39 -16.49 11.32
C LEU A 345 -26.26 -15.78 10.58
N ILE A 346 -25.43 -16.54 9.86
CA ILE A 346 -24.32 -15.99 9.07
C ILE A 346 -24.86 -15.04 7.98
N ARG A 347 -25.95 -15.42 7.30
CA ARG A 347 -26.59 -14.57 6.27
C ARG A 347 -27.12 -13.25 6.85
N LYS A 348 -27.81 -13.30 7.99
CA LYS A 348 -28.32 -12.08 8.67
C LYS A 348 -27.18 -11.21 9.21
N ALA A 349 -26.13 -11.81 9.76
CA ALA A 349 -24.95 -11.07 10.20
C ALA A 349 -24.24 -10.38 9.04
N ALA A 350 -24.15 -11.03 7.88
CA ALA A 350 -23.58 -10.45 6.67
C ALA A 350 -24.42 -9.28 6.13
N GLU A 351 -25.76 -9.35 6.25
CA GLU A 351 -26.66 -8.24 5.91
C GLU A 351 -26.46 -7.04 6.85
N LEU A 352 -26.43 -7.29 8.17
CA LEU A 352 -26.14 -6.24 9.16
C LEU A 352 -24.76 -5.62 8.97
N ARG A 353 -23.77 -6.40 8.59
CA ARG A 353 -22.43 -5.91 8.25
C ARG A 353 -22.47 -4.94 7.09
N ARG A 354 -23.18 -5.27 6.00
CA ARG A 354 -23.35 -4.37 4.85
C ARG A 354 -24.04 -3.05 5.25
N LEU A 355 -25.06 -3.12 6.11
CA LEU A 355 -25.73 -1.93 6.63
C LEU A 355 -24.80 -1.08 7.52
N ALA A 356 -23.98 -1.73 8.35
CA ALA A 356 -22.99 -1.07 9.18
C ALA A 356 -21.91 -0.37 8.34
N ASP A 357 -21.47 -0.98 7.24
CA ASP A 357 -20.44 -0.39 6.37
C ASP A 357 -20.93 0.89 5.67
N ILE A 358 -22.22 0.96 5.32
CA ILE A 358 -22.85 2.14 4.71
C ILE A 358 -23.05 3.28 5.73
N GLN A 359 -23.32 2.93 6.99
CA GLN A 359 -23.69 3.90 8.02
C GLN A 359 -22.52 4.34 8.91
N PHE A 360 -21.46 3.55 9.01
CA PHE A 360 -20.34 3.74 9.93
C PHE A 360 -18.99 3.67 9.22
N ASP A 361 -18.32 4.81 9.13
CA ASP A 361 -16.92 4.86 8.72
C ASP A 361 -16.03 4.41 9.90
N SER A 362 -15.27 3.33 9.69
CA SER A 362 -14.38 2.69 10.70
C SER A 362 -13.38 3.67 11.30
N SER A 363 -13.05 4.69 10.50
CA SER A 363 -12.11 5.77 10.79
C SER A 363 -12.58 6.72 11.90
N ILE A 364 -13.89 6.82 12.15
CA ILE A 364 -14.46 7.83 13.07
C ILE A 364 -14.53 7.32 14.52
N ILE A 365 -14.63 6.01 14.73
CA ILE A 365 -14.90 5.42 16.05
C ILE A 365 -13.73 4.52 16.53
N GLY A 366 -12.74 4.25 15.68
CA GLY A 366 -11.60 3.39 16.03
C GLY A 366 -11.98 1.91 16.18
N VAL A 367 -13.04 1.47 15.50
CA VAL A 367 -13.50 0.07 15.49
C VAL A 367 -12.93 -0.62 14.27
N GLY A 368 -12.04 -1.60 14.48
CA GLY A 368 -11.46 -2.40 13.40
C GLY A 368 -12.50 -3.27 12.68
N GLU A 369 -12.25 -3.58 11.40
CA GLU A 369 -13.16 -4.35 10.54
C GLU A 369 -13.56 -5.72 11.12
N VAL A 370 -12.61 -6.40 11.78
CA VAL A 370 -12.86 -7.71 12.42
C VAL A 370 -13.84 -7.56 13.59
N CYS A 371 -13.70 -6.52 14.40
CA CYS A 371 -14.60 -6.25 15.52
C CYS A 371 -16.02 -5.91 15.03
N LYS A 372 -16.14 -5.12 13.96
CA LYS A 372 -17.44 -4.83 13.34
C LYS A 372 -18.17 -6.10 12.92
N ALA A 373 -17.47 -7.05 12.29
CA ALA A 373 -18.05 -8.32 11.88
C ALA A 373 -18.46 -9.20 13.07
N ILE A 374 -17.63 -9.27 14.12
CA ILE A 374 -17.93 -10.02 15.36
C ILE A 374 -19.17 -9.46 16.06
N ILE A 375 -19.29 -8.14 16.18
CA ILE A 375 -20.47 -7.51 16.79
C ILE A 375 -21.73 -7.75 15.93
N CYS A 376 -21.63 -7.71 14.60
CA CYS A 376 -22.77 -8.05 13.72
C CYS A 376 -23.24 -9.50 13.93
N LEU A 377 -22.33 -10.43 14.21
CA LEU A 377 -22.66 -11.81 14.60
C LEU A 377 -23.34 -11.87 15.96
N GLU A 378 -22.82 -11.16 16.96
CA GLU A 378 -23.41 -11.11 18.30
C GLU A 378 -24.84 -10.55 18.28
N ILE A 379 -25.06 -9.46 17.54
CA ILE A 379 -26.40 -8.86 17.36
C ILE A 379 -27.35 -9.86 16.67
N SER A 380 -26.87 -10.56 15.64
CA SER A 380 -27.67 -11.56 14.92
C SER A 380 -28.01 -12.77 15.78
N ALA A 381 -27.03 -13.25 16.57
CA ALA A 381 -27.21 -14.34 17.53
C ALA A 381 -28.24 -13.97 18.60
N SER A 382 -28.14 -12.75 19.14
CA SER A 382 -29.07 -12.22 20.14
C SER A 382 -30.51 -12.15 19.60
N ARG A 383 -30.69 -11.75 18.33
CA ARG A 383 -32.02 -11.66 17.70
C ARG A 383 -32.60 -13.01 17.30
N MET A 384 -31.76 -14.04 17.17
CA MET A 384 -32.15 -15.40 16.81
C MET A 384 -32.16 -16.34 18.02
N GLU A 385 -31.93 -15.82 19.23
CA GLU A 385 -31.85 -16.59 20.48
C GLU A 385 -30.85 -17.75 20.42
N VAL A 386 -29.73 -17.55 19.71
CA VAL A 386 -28.64 -18.53 19.59
C VAL A 386 -27.59 -18.23 20.65
N MET A 387 -27.12 -19.27 21.34
CA MET A 387 -26.02 -19.17 22.31
C MET A 387 -24.77 -18.60 21.64
N PHE A 388 -24.23 -17.51 22.22
CA PHE A 388 -23.08 -16.79 21.70
C PHE A 388 -22.01 -16.63 22.80
N ASP A 389 -20.80 -17.12 22.55
CA ASP A 389 -19.68 -16.96 23.49
C ASP A 389 -19.07 -15.56 23.36
N ARG A 390 -19.54 -14.66 24.24
CA ARG A 390 -19.07 -13.28 24.30
C ARG A 390 -17.60 -13.16 24.73
N GLN A 391 -17.08 -14.07 25.56
CA GLN A 391 -15.69 -14.01 26.00
C GLN A 391 -14.73 -14.36 24.87
N ALA A 392 -15.06 -15.38 24.07
CA ALA A 392 -14.33 -15.71 22.86
C ALA A 392 -14.41 -14.57 21.82
N ALA A 393 -15.58 -13.94 21.66
CA ALA A 393 -15.78 -12.81 20.76
C ALA A 393 -14.93 -11.58 21.13
N VAL A 394 -14.88 -11.21 22.41
CA VAL A 394 -14.03 -10.12 22.90
C VAL A 394 -12.55 -10.42 22.61
N LYS A 395 -12.09 -11.65 22.90
CA LYS A 395 -10.71 -12.06 22.62
C LYS A 395 -10.38 -12.05 21.12
N LEU A 396 -11.29 -12.52 20.27
CA LEU A 396 -11.13 -12.54 18.82
C LEU A 396 -11.14 -11.13 18.21
N SER A 397 -11.85 -10.19 18.84
CA SER A 397 -11.90 -8.78 18.42
C SER A 397 -10.60 -8.01 18.67
N GLY A 398 -9.72 -8.52 19.55
CA GLY A 398 -8.49 -7.83 19.97
C GLY A 398 -8.73 -6.61 20.87
N MET A 399 -9.96 -6.41 21.37
CA MET A 399 -10.32 -5.27 22.21
C MET A 399 -10.40 -5.66 23.70
N SER A 400 -10.31 -4.65 24.58
CA SER A 400 -10.72 -4.82 25.98
C SER A 400 -12.24 -4.90 26.08
N GLU A 401 -12.75 -5.60 27.09
CA GLU A 401 -14.19 -5.78 27.32
C GLU A 401 -14.97 -4.44 27.39
N MET A 402 -14.40 -3.44 28.06
CA MET A 402 -14.99 -2.09 28.11
C MET A 402 -15.00 -1.37 26.75
N ALA A 403 -13.98 -1.58 25.92
CA ALA A 403 -13.95 -0.99 24.58
C ALA A 403 -14.91 -1.73 23.62
N TYR A 404 -15.00 -3.05 23.76
CA TYR A 404 -15.96 -3.88 23.03
C TYR A 404 -17.40 -3.49 23.34
N ASN A 405 -17.79 -3.34 24.62
CA ASN A 405 -19.14 -2.92 25.02
C ASN A 405 -19.53 -1.55 24.46
N ARG A 406 -18.59 -0.59 24.46
CA ARG A 406 -18.82 0.73 23.87
C ARG A 406 -19.05 0.66 22.36
N SER A 407 -18.24 -0.14 21.65
CA SER A 407 -18.38 -0.37 20.21
C SER A 407 -19.69 -1.08 19.88
N PHE A 408 -20.06 -2.10 20.67
CA PHE A 408 -21.31 -2.84 20.54
C PHE A 408 -22.52 -1.91 20.66
N ASN A 409 -22.57 -1.11 21.74
CA ASN A 409 -23.66 -0.17 21.97
C ASN A 409 -23.71 0.93 20.89
N SER A 410 -22.56 1.42 20.44
CA SER A 410 -22.49 2.43 19.38
C SER A 410 -23.03 1.91 18.05
N MET A 411 -22.63 0.70 17.65
CA MET A 411 -23.12 0.09 16.41
C MET A 411 -24.59 -0.30 16.51
N GLN A 412 -25.03 -0.86 17.64
CA GLN A 412 -26.43 -1.19 17.84
C GLN A 412 -27.34 0.06 17.74
N ASN A 413 -26.91 1.18 18.33
CA ASN A 413 -27.62 2.45 18.26
C ASN A 413 -27.64 3.05 16.84
N GLY A 414 -26.51 3.07 16.14
CA GLY A 414 -26.46 3.69 14.81
C GLY A 414 -27.10 2.86 13.69
N ILE A 415 -27.16 1.51 13.82
CA ILE A 415 -27.93 0.64 12.90
C ILE A 415 -29.45 0.79 13.15
N GLY A 416 -29.86 1.48 14.22
CA GLY A 416 -31.27 1.69 14.55
C GLY A 416 -31.98 0.45 15.08
N LEU A 417 -31.21 -0.55 15.55
CA LEU A 417 -31.74 -1.74 16.23
C LEU A 417 -32.12 -1.34 17.65
N LYS A 418 -33.36 -0.83 17.79
CA LYS A 418 -33.91 -0.33 19.04
C LYS A 418 -33.74 -1.34 20.17
N ASN A 419 -32.88 -1.02 21.15
CA ASN A 419 -32.94 -1.60 22.48
C ASN A 419 -34.23 -1.09 23.13
N ASN A 420 -35.33 -1.82 22.94
CA ASN A 420 -36.51 -1.60 23.76
C ASN A 420 -36.19 -2.21 25.13
N LEU A 421 -35.68 -1.41 26.07
CA LEU A 421 -35.64 -1.85 27.46
C LEU A 421 -37.08 -2.03 27.95
N ASP A 422 -37.52 -3.28 28.10
CA ASP A 422 -38.79 -3.57 28.73
C ASP A 422 -38.67 -3.29 30.24
N ILE A 423 -39.64 -2.54 30.75
CA ILE A 423 -39.76 -2.23 32.19
C ILE A 423 -39.82 -3.53 33.00
N ARG A 424 -40.39 -4.60 32.43
CA ARG A 424 -40.45 -5.91 33.10
C ARG A 424 -39.07 -6.55 33.26
N GLU A 425 -38.24 -6.47 32.23
CA GLU A 425 -36.92 -7.09 32.23
C GLU A 425 -35.99 -6.40 33.24
N LEU A 426 -36.00 -5.06 33.29
CA LEU A 426 -35.34 -4.30 34.34
C LEU A 426 -35.86 -4.68 35.73
N ALA A 427 -37.17 -4.80 35.88
CA ALA A 427 -37.77 -5.13 37.16
C ALA A 427 -37.43 -6.55 37.62
N ILE A 428 -37.20 -7.49 36.70
CA ILE A 428 -36.71 -8.84 37.00
C ILE A 428 -35.23 -8.80 37.37
N GLN A 429 -34.38 -8.15 36.56
CA GLN A 429 -32.92 -8.08 36.78
C GLN A 429 -32.53 -7.42 38.11
N PHE A 430 -33.30 -6.40 38.54
CA PHE A 430 -33.06 -5.71 39.80
C PHE A 430 -33.96 -6.22 40.95
N GLY A 431 -34.76 -7.28 40.74
CA GLY A 431 -35.63 -7.85 41.77
C GLY A 431 -36.76 -6.92 42.24
N CYS A 432 -37.13 -5.92 41.42
CA CYS A 432 -38.05 -4.83 41.75
C CYS A 432 -39.35 -4.87 40.93
N VAL A 433 -39.96 -6.05 40.79
CA VAL A 433 -41.20 -6.29 39.98
C VAL A 433 -42.36 -5.36 40.40
N MET A 434 -42.43 -4.99 41.68
CA MET A 434 -43.45 -4.10 42.23
C MET A 434 -43.36 -2.65 41.72
N LEU A 435 -42.25 -2.25 41.07
CA LEU A 435 -42.06 -0.90 40.53
C LEU A 435 -42.68 -0.69 39.14
N ILE A 436 -42.99 -1.77 38.42
CA ILE A 436 -43.48 -1.70 37.02
C ILE A 436 -44.67 -0.73 36.85
N PRO A 437 -45.71 -0.74 37.70
CA PRO A 437 -46.85 0.16 37.56
C PRO A 437 -46.48 1.64 37.77
N TYR A 438 -45.54 1.91 38.68
CA TYR A 438 -45.09 3.25 39.02
C TYR A 438 -44.22 3.85 37.92
N VAL A 439 -43.32 3.05 37.34
CA VAL A 439 -42.48 3.45 36.21
C VAL A 439 -43.34 3.78 34.98
N ARG A 440 -44.35 2.96 34.69
CA ARG A 440 -45.31 3.21 33.58
C ARG A 440 -46.11 4.50 33.80
N LYS A 441 -46.62 4.70 35.01
CA LYS A 441 -47.36 5.92 35.38
C LYS A 441 -46.47 7.17 35.27
N GLY A 442 -45.21 7.08 35.71
CA GLY A 442 -44.24 8.16 35.63
C GLY A 442 -43.82 8.51 34.21
N LEU A 443 -43.57 7.51 33.37
CA LEU A 443 -43.31 7.73 31.94
C LEU A 443 -44.48 8.38 31.22
N SER A 444 -45.72 7.96 31.51
CA SER A 444 -46.92 8.57 30.90
C SER A 444 -47.05 10.05 31.28
N LEU A 445 -46.96 10.35 32.58
CA LEU A 445 -47.08 11.73 33.08
C LEU A 445 -45.91 12.61 32.60
N TYR A 446 -44.71 12.07 32.50
CA TYR A 446 -43.57 12.78 31.95
C TYR A 446 -43.78 13.12 30.47
N LYS A 447 -44.27 12.18 29.66
CA LYS A 447 -44.60 12.43 28.25
C LYS A 447 -45.62 13.56 28.11
N ASP A 448 -46.71 13.52 28.88
CA ASP A 448 -47.77 14.52 28.82
C ASP A 448 -47.27 15.92 29.23
N ARG A 449 -46.50 16.00 30.32
CA ARG A 449 -45.96 17.28 30.85
C ARG A 449 -44.82 17.82 29.98
N PHE A 450 -43.97 16.95 29.44
CA PHE A 450 -42.89 17.34 28.53
C PHE A 450 -43.45 17.88 27.21
N LEU A 451 -44.48 17.23 26.64
CA LEU A 451 -45.18 17.71 25.44
C LEU A 451 -45.91 19.04 25.69
N ALA A 452 -46.48 19.24 26.88
CA ALA A 452 -47.10 20.51 27.27
C ALA A 452 -46.07 21.65 27.43
N SER A 453 -44.83 21.33 27.80
CA SER A 453 -43.74 22.30 27.93
C SER A 453 -43.08 22.71 26.59
N LEU A 454 -43.43 22.06 25.48
CA LEU A 454 -42.83 22.26 24.15
C LEU A 454 -43.73 23.08 23.19
N PRO A 455 -43.13 23.96 22.35
CA PRO A 455 -43.82 24.64 21.26
C PRO A 455 -44.46 23.67 20.23
N PRO A 456 -45.60 24.01 19.61
CA PRO A 456 -46.33 23.13 18.68
C PRO A 456 -45.48 22.55 17.54
N SER A 457 -44.48 23.30 17.07
CA SER A 457 -43.57 22.96 15.98
C SER A 457 -42.56 21.84 16.32
N ARG A 458 -42.32 21.52 17.60
CA ARG A 458 -41.36 20.49 18.05
C ARG A 458 -42.00 19.26 18.69
N ARG A 459 -43.34 19.20 18.76
CA ARG A 459 -44.06 18.07 19.36
C ARG A 459 -43.85 16.76 18.58
N GLY A 460 -43.63 16.83 17.27
CA GLY A 460 -43.38 15.66 16.41
C GLY A 460 -41.94 15.15 16.35
N SER A 461 -40.96 15.86 16.92
CA SER A 461 -39.53 15.52 16.79
C SER A 461 -38.94 14.78 17.99
N THR A 462 -39.74 14.53 19.04
CA THR A 462 -39.26 13.92 20.30
C THR A 462 -39.55 12.43 20.31
N ASP A 463 -38.49 11.62 20.26
CA ASP A 463 -38.61 10.16 20.31
C ASP A 463 -38.55 9.67 21.76
N PHE A 464 -39.71 9.44 22.37
CA PHE A 464 -39.81 8.83 23.71
C PHE A 464 -39.63 7.30 23.71
N SER A 465 -39.31 6.68 22.57
CA SER A 465 -38.96 5.25 22.50
C SER A 465 -37.50 4.97 22.89
N ARG A 466 -36.73 6.01 23.23
CA ARG A 466 -35.34 5.86 23.68
C ARG A 466 -35.26 5.23 25.07
N PRO A 467 -34.40 4.21 25.26
CA PRO A 467 -34.27 3.48 26.54
C PRO A 467 -33.81 4.34 27.73
N VAL A 468 -33.15 5.49 27.49
CA VAL A 468 -32.73 6.42 28.54
C VAL A 468 -33.90 6.91 29.40
N PHE A 469 -35.06 7.19 28.80
CA PHE A 469 -36.24 7.64 29.55
C PHE A 469 -36.76 6.54 30.48
N THR A 470 -36.76 5.30 30.00
CA THR A 470 -37.18 4.14 30.81
C THR A 470 -36.23 3.89 31.97
N ALA A 471 -34.92 3.95 31.73
CA ALA A 471 -33.90 3.74 32.75
C ALA A 471 -33.95 4.81 33.86
N VAL A 472 -34.12 6.08 33.49
CA VAL A 472 -34.24 7.19 34.45
C VAL A 472 -35.54 7.08 35.26
N ALA A 473 -36.67 6.79 34.62
CA ALA A 473 -37.94 6.60 35.32
C ALA A 473 -37.89 5.40 36.30
N PHE A 474 -37.18 4.33 35.93
CA PHE A 474 -36.93 3.18 36.80
C PHE A 474 -36.06 3.54 38.01
N TYR A 475 -34.96 4.27 37.78
CA TYR A 475 -34.07 4.75 38.85
C TYR A 475 -34.78 5.66 39.84
N LEU A 476 -35.58 6.61 39.36
CA LEU A 476 -36.36 7.53 40.20
C LEU A 476 -37.45 6.80 41.01
N SER A 477 -38.13 5.84 40.38
CA SER A 477 -39.11 4.99 41.06
C SER A 477 -38.45 4.17 42.18
N ALA A 478 -37.29 3.57 41.91
CA ALA A 478 -36.55 2.79 42.90
C ALA A 478 -36.09 3.66 44.08
N LYS A 479 -35.57 4.87 43.81
CA LYS A 479 -35.13 5.82 44.83
C LYS A 479 -36.27 6.23 45.76
N LYS A 480 -37.47 6.49 45.22
CA LYS A 480 -38.66 6.83 46.02
C LYS A 480 -39.09 5.69 46.96
N HIS A 481 -39.01 4.45 46.48
CA HIS A 481 -39.36 3.26 47.25
C HIS A 481 -38.19 2.73 48.12
N LYS A 482 -37.10 3.50 48.27
CA LYS A 482 -35.90 3.17 49.06
C LYS A 482 -35.19 1.86 48.62
N LEU A 483 -35.31 1.50 47.35
CA LEU A 483 -34.65 0.33 46.77
C LEU A 483 -33.27 0.73 46.23
N LYS A 484 -32.24 -0.08 46.53
CA LYS A 484 -30.88 0.14 46.02
C LYS A 484 -30.79 -0.38 44.59
N VAL A 485 -30.70 0.53 43.63
CA VAL A 485 -30.47 0.22 42.22
C VAL A 485 -29.18 0.89 41.79
N ASP A 486 -28.31 0.12 41.13
CA ASP A 486 -27.03 0.60 40.65
C ASP A 486 -27.19 1.54 39.43
N ARG A 487 -26.76 2.79 39.59
CA ARG A 487 -26.83 3.83 38.56
C ARG A 487 -25.92 3.50 37.37
N PHE A 488 -24.72 2.97 37.60
CA PHE A 488 -23.77 2.67 36.52
C PHE A 488 -24.28 1.52 35.66
N LYS A 489 -24.82 0.48 36.30
CA LYS A 489 -25.42 -0.67 35.61
C LYS A 489 -26.61 -0.27 34.74
N LEU A 490 -27.44 0.69 35.18
CA LEU A 490 -28.55 1.21 34.37
C LEU A 490 -28.09 2.04 33.16
N ILE A 491 -27.03 2.83 33.31
CA ILE A 491 -26.45 3.62 32.20
C ILE A 491 -25.87 2.68 31.14
N GLU A 492 -25.19 1.62 31.56
CA GLU A 492 -24.64 0.60 30.68
C GLU A 492 -25.75 -0.17 29.94
N LEU A 493 -26.78 -0.64 30.66
CA LEU A 493 -27.91 -1.34 30.06
C LEU A 493 -28.67 -0.44 29.07
N ALA A 494 -28.85 0.84 29.39
CA ALA A 494 -29.52 1.81 28.52
C ALA A 494 -28.67 2.27 27.33
N GLY A 495 -27.38 1.93 27.27
CA GLY A 495 -26.48 2.30 26.18
C GLY A 495 -26.35 3.82 25.98
N THR A 496 -26.45 4.60 27.05
CA THR A 496 -26.48 6.07 27.04
C THR A 496 -25.24 6.66 27.73
N SER A 497 -24.95 7.95 27.51
CA SER A 497 -23.87 8.64 28.21
C SER A 497 -24.32 9.10 29.61
N GLU A 498 -23.37 9.27 30.52
CA GLU A 498 -23.67 9.77 31.87
C GLU A 498 -24.28 11.18 31.86
N SER A 499 -23.84 12.04 30.92
CA SER A 499 -24.37 13.39 30.74
C SER A 499 -25.83 13.39 30.26
N GLU A 500 -26.16 12.48 29.35
CA GLU A 500 -27.53 12.32 28.86
C GLU A 500 -28.46 11.78 29.95
N PHE A 501 -28.00 10.76 30.69
CA PHE A 501 -28.75 10.23 31.83
C PHE A 501 -28.99 11.31 32.90
N ALA A 502 -27.99 12.12 33.22
CA ALA A 502 -28.12 13.22 34.18
C ALA A 502 -29.09 14.32 33.70
N GLY A 503 -29.04 14.69 32.42
CA GLY A 503 -29.96 15.66 31.84
C GLY A 503 -31.42 15.22 31.89
N VAL A 504 -31.70 13.96 31.51
CA VAL A 504 -33.05 13.39 31.59
C VAL A 504 -33.50 13.21 33.04
N LEU A 505 -32.59 12.86 33.96
CA LEU A 505 -32.87 12.77 35.40
C LEU A 505 -33.34 14.11 35.98
N ILE A 506 -32.64 15.19 35.67
CA ILE A 506 -33.00 16.55 36.12
C ILE A 506 -34.36 16.94 35.52
N SER A 507 -34.54 16.74 34.21
CA SER A 507 -35.81 17.04 33.53
C SER A 507 -37.00 16.26 34.10
N MET A 508 -36.83 14.96 34.40
CA MET A 508 -37.87 14.14 35.02
C MET A 508 -38.17 14.55 36.46
N LEU A 509 -37.16 14.94 37.24
CA LEU A 509 -37.36 15.46 38.59
C LEU A 509 -38.10 16.80 38.60
N ASP A 510 -37.75 17.70 37.68
CA ASP A 510 -38.36 19.03 37.60
C ASP A 510 -39.82 18.95 37.12
N LEU A 511 -40.12 18.13 36.10
CA LEU A 511 -41.46 18.03 35.53
C LEU A 511 -42.39 17.07 36.29
N CYS A 512 -41.83 16.02 36.91
CA CYS A 512 -42.60 14.99 37.62
C CYS A 512 -42.28 14.94 39.11
N PHE A 513 -42.03 16.10 39.72
CA PHE A 513 -41.78 16.26 41.15
C PHE A 513 -42.86 15.60 42.03
N ASP A 514 -44.13 15.71 41.65
CA ASP A 514 -45.26 15.14 42.40
C ASP A 514 -45.21 13.60 42.50
N LEU A 515 -44.57 12.94 41.53
CA LEU A 515 -44.50 11.48 41.45
C LEU A 515 -43.18 10.93 41.99
N PHE A 516 -42.06 11.64 41.82
CA PHE A 516 -40.71 11.14 42.13
C PHE A 516 -40.01 11.88 43.28
N GLY A 517 -40.51 13.03 43.72
CA GLY A 517 -39.87 13.88 44.72
C GLY A 517 -39.92 13.30 46.14
N THR A 518 -38.79 13.33 46.83
CA THR A 518 -38.65 13.10 48.27
C THR A 518 -38.08 14.37 48.95
N THR A 519 -38.74 15.53 48.83
CA THR A 519 -38.78 16.70 49.79
C THR A 519 -39.29 17.98 49.12
N LYS A 520 -39.98 18.83 49.92
CA LYS A 520 -40.93 19.93 49.63
C LYS A 520 -40.38 21.19 48.91
N GLU A 521 -40.97 21.56 47.77
CA GLU A 521 -41.51 22.90 47.38
C GLU A 521 -41.62 23.07 45.85
N LYS A 522 -42.60 23.86 45.39
CA LYS A 522 -43.04 23.99 44.00
C LYS A 522 -42.26 25.13 43.32
N LYS A 523 -41.50 24.85 42.25
CA LYS A 523 -40.87 25.90 41.42
C LYS A 523 -41.58 26.05 40.08
N ASP A 524 -41.73 27.29 39.63
CA ASP A 524 -42.67 27.70 38.58
C ASP A 524 -42.24 27.25 37.17
N SER A 525 -43.20 26.86 36.33
CA SER A 525 -42.98 26.13 35.07
C SER A 525 -42.31 26.97 33.95
N LYS A 526 -42.06 28.26 34.19
CA LYS A 526 -41.47 29.21 33.24
C LYS A 526 -40.00 29.57 33.52
N GLU A 527 -39.39 29.08 34.60
CA GLU A 527 -37.98 29.37 34.95
C GLU A 527 -36.98 28.26 34.59
N ILE A 528 -37.42 27.17 33.95
CA ILE A 528 -36.55 26.01 33.67
C ILE A 528 -35.68 26.30 32.42
N LYS A 529 -34.50 26.89 32.65
CA LYS A 529 -33.46 27.18 31.64
C LYS A 529 -32.82 25.92 31.01
N GLY A 530 -33.11 24.72 31.51
CA GLY A 530 -32.48 23.46 31.07
C GLY A 530 -33.05 22.84 29.77
N ASN A 531 -34.21 23.31 29.29
CA ASN A 531 -34.84 22.72 28.09
C ASN A 531 -34.14 23.09 26.77
N ARG A 532 -33.20 24.04 26.80
CA ARG A 532 -32.48 24.49 25.59
C ARG A 532 -31.31 23.56 25.24
N GLU A 533 -30.63 22.99 26.24
CA GLU A 533 -29.44 22.14 26.05
C GLU A 533 -29.77 20.69 25.65
N LEU A 534 -30.91 20.14 26.07
CA LEU A 534 -31.35 18.78 25.69
C LEU A 534 -31.75 18.66 24.21
N LEU A 535 -32.07 19.76 23.53
CA LEU A 535 -32.49 19.77 22.12
C LEU A 535 -31.33 19.91 21.14
N ASP A 536 -30.18 20.46 21.57
CA ASP A 536 -28.97 20.57 20.74
C ASP A 536 -28.12 19.28 20.74
N ALA A 537 -28.43 18.31 21.62
CA ALA A 537 -27.71 17.05 21.77
C ALA A 537 -28.33 15.86 21.00
N LEU A 538 -29.33 16.07 20.15
CA LEU A 538 -29.96 15.00 19.36
C LEU A 538 -29.40 14.94 17.93
N PRO A 539 -28.93 13.79 17.42
CA PRO A 539 -28.52 13.68 16.03
C PRO A 539 -29.77 13.78 15.15
N ASN A 540 -29.83 14.81 14.30
CA ASN A 540 -30.81 14.89 13.24
C ASN A 540 -30.73 13.62 12.40
N LYS A 541 -31.83 12.87 12.37
CA LYS A 541 -32.15 11.84 11.38
C LYS A 541 -31.79 12.42 10.00
N ARG A 542 -30.81 11.82 9.32
CA ARG A 542 -30.47 12.14 7.92
C ARG A 542 -31.78 12.11 7.13
N ARG A 543 -32.21 13.28 6.63
CA ARG A 543 -33.24 13.31 5.60
C ARG A 543 -32.64 12.62 4.38
N VAL A 544 -33.39 11.66 3.85
CA VAL A 544 -33.21 11.14 2.50
C VAL A 544 -33.33 12.34 1.56
N GLU A 545 -32.27 12.60 0.78
CA GLU A 545 -32.33 13.50 -0.37
C GLU A 545 -33.15 12.78 -1.44
N ASP A 546 -34.33 13.29 -1.70
CA ASP A 546 -35.02 13.09 -2.97
C ASP A 546 -35.41 14.47 -3.51
N GLY A 547 -35.38 14.60 -4.83
CA GLY A 547 -35.00 15.82 -5.55
C GLY A 547 -35.89 17.04 -5.39
N GLY A 548 -35.30 18.21 -5.65
CA GLY A 548 -36.04 19.36 -6.18
C GLY A 548 -35.80 20.71 -5.48
N ASP A 549 -35.03 21.54 -6.18
CA ASP A 549 -35.14 23.00 -6.34
C ASP A 549 -34.83 23.95 -5.17
N TYR A 550 -34.20 25.05 -5.56
CA TYR A 550 -33.44 26.00 -4.75
C TYR A 550 -34.27 26.84 -3.77
N SER A 551 -33.70 27.11 -2.59
CA SER A 551 -33.85 28.41 -1.91
C SER A 551 -32.74 28.61 -0.87
N GLU A 552 -31.94 29.66 -1.06
CA GLU A 552 -30.97 30.18 -0.10
C GLU A 552 -31.70 30.71 1.14
N ASP A 553 -31.34 30.20 2.32
CA ASP A 553 -31.16 30.99 3.56
C ASP A 553 -30.95 30.06 4.78
N GLY A 554 -29.69 29.90 5.19
CA GLY A 554 -29.30 29.20 6.40
C GLY A 554 -27.81 29.39 6.71
N GLU A 555 -27.48 29.85 7.92
CA GLU A 555 -26.11 30.20 8.29
C GLU A 555 -25.10 29.02 8.14
N PRO A 556 -23.88 29.26 7.62
CA PRO A 556 -22.87 28.22 7.49
C PRO A 556 -22.27 27.79 8.84
N SER A 557 -21.88 26.52 8.96
CA SER A 557 -21.23 25.97 10.16
C SER A 557 -19.93 26.70 10.52
N ALA A 558 -19.50 26.65 11.79
CA ALA A 558 -18.29 27.33 12.28
C ALA A 558 -17.02 26.98 11.48
N TYR A 559 -16.92 25.76 10.96
CA TYR A 559 -15.83 25.33 10.07
C TYR A 559 -15.93 25.97 8.67
N LYS A 560 -17.14 26.03 8.08
CA LYS A 560 -17.38 26.76 6.82
C LYS A 560 -17.15 28.26 6.99
N LYS A 561 -17.55 28.86 8.13
CA LYS A 561 -17.26 30.26 8.47
C LYS A 561 -15.74 30.48 8.53
N ARG A 562 -14.98 29.64 9.24
CA ARG A 562 -13.51 29.74 9.30
C ARG A 562 -12.85 29.64 7.93
N LYS A 563 -13.24 28.66 7.11
CA LYS A 563 -12.72 28.47 5.74
C LYS A 563 -13.12 29.62 4.79
N LEU A 564 -14.31 30.21 4.95
CA LEU A 564 -14.73 31.41 4.23
C LEU A 564 -13.97 32.66 4.68
N THR A 565 -13.59 32.74 5.95
CA THR A 565 -12.81 33.86 6.49
C THR A 565 -11.38 33.78 5.97
N GLU A 566 -10.75 32.60 6.03
CA GLU A 566 -9.42 32.34 5.47
C GLU A 566 -9.38 32.57 3.94
N ARG A 567 -10.43 32.20 3.21
CA ARG A 567 -10.55 32.47 1.77
C ARG A 567 -10.72 33.97 1.48
N ARG A 568 -11.48 34.70 2.29
CA ARG A 568 -11.63 36.16 2.19
C ARG A 568 -10.34 36.90 2.55
N ASP A 569 -9.57 36.40 3.50
CA ASP A 569 -8.28 36.95 3.88
C ASP A 569 -7.24 36.71 2.79
N TYR A 570 -7.26 35.52 2.17
CA TYR A 570 -6.44 35.21 0.99
C TYR A 570 -6.82 36.07 -0.22
N ASP A 571 -8.11 36.24 -0.51
CA ASP A 571 -8.57 37.07 -1.63
C ASP A 571 -8.27 38.56 -1.39
N LYS A 572 -8.37 39.06 -0.14
CA LYS A 572 -7.91 40.40 0.25
C LYS A 572 -6.41 40.56 0.03
N TRP A 573 -5.60 39.60 0.50
CA TRP A 573 -4.16 39.62 0.29
C TRP A 573 -3.81 39.61 -1.20
N LYS A 574 -4.46 38.74 -1.99
CA LYS A 574 -4.29 38.66 -3.44
C LYS A 574 -4.67 39.96 -4.15
N SER A 575 -5.78 40.59 -3.78
CA SER A 575 -6.18 41.90 -4.31
C SER A 575 -5.19 43.00 -3.92
N SER A 576 -4.68 43.02 -2.68
CA SER A 576 -3.64 43.96 -2.26
C SER A 576 -2.33 43.76 -3.01
N VAL A 577 -1.92 42.52 -3.29
CA VAL A 577 -0.72 42.22 -4.09
C VAL A 577 -0.89 42.64 -5.55
N ILE A 578 -2.06 42.40 -6.15
CA ILE A 578 -2.39 42.82 -7.52
C ILE A 578 -2.44 44.36 -7.61
N GLN A 579 -2.98 45.03 -6.59
CA GLN A 579 -3.05 46.49 -6.50
C GLN A 579 -1.67 47.12 -6.27
N CYS A 580 -0.81 46.52 -5.45
CA CYS A 580 0.60 46.92 -5.33
C CYS A 580 1.34 46.77 -6.66
N ASN A 581 1.12 45.68 -7.40
CA ASN A 581 1.75 45.44 -8.71
C ASN A 581 1.26 46.36 -9.83
N THR A 582 0.00 46.83 -9.77
CA THR A 582 -0.53 47.82 -10.72
C THR A 582 -0.12 49.24 -10.36
N SER A 583 0.02 49.56 -9.07
CA SER A 583 0.54 50.85 -8.60
C SER A 583 2.02 51.06 -9.00
N SER A 584 2.81 49.99 -9.07
CA SER A 584 4.19 50.04 -9.56
C SER A 584 4.32 50.15 -11.09
N LYS A 585 3.21 50.21 -11.85
CA LYS A 585 3.21 50.36 -13.32
C LYS A 585 2.82 51.76 -13.82
N ILE A 586 2.52 52.72 -12.94
CA ILE A 586 2.15 54.09 -13.32
C ILE A 586 3.19 55.11 -12.81
N THR A 587 4.45 54.95 -13.22
CA THR A 587 5.48 56.00 -13.36
C THR A 587 6.61 55.41 -14.23
N GLY A 588 6.74 55.81 -15.51
CA GLY A 588 7.82 55.34 -16.41
C GLY A 588 9.13 56.14 -16.26
N PRO A 589 10.14 56.04 -17.17
CA PRO A 589 10.48 54.99 -18.15
C PRO A 589 11.95 54.47 -18.04
N ASN A 590 12.27 53.42 -18.80
CA ASN A 590 13.61 52.97 -19.28
C ASN A 590 14.78 52.71 -18.30
N LYS A 591 15.19 51.43 -18.19
CA LYS A 591 16.52 50.90 -18.59
C LYS A 591 16.64 49.40 -18.26
N ARG A 592 17.00 48.58 -19.26
CA ARG A 592 17.43 47.19 -19.07
C ARG A 592 18.77 47.16 -18.32
N ALA A 593 18.86 46.41 -17.21
CA ALA A 593 20.13 45.89 -16.69
C ALA A 593 19.87 44.62 -15.86
N LYS A 594 20.65 43.57 -16.13
CA LYS A 594 20.66 42.25 -15.47
C LYS A 594 21.02 42.39 -13.97
N THR A 595 20.43 41.58 -13.11
CA THR A 595 21.05 41.18 -11.84
C THR A 595 20.90 39.67 -11.59
N LYS A 596 22.04 39.09 -11.20
CA LYS A 596 22.36 37.67 -11.10
C LYS A 596 21.66 37.03 -9.90
N GLN A 597 21.18 35.80 -10.07
CA GLN A 597 20.76 34.94 -8.96
C GLN A 597 22.01 34.22 -8.43
N SER A 598 22.31 34.40 -7.14
CA SER A 598 23.48 33.84 -6.46
C SER A 598 23.28 32.38 -6.09
N THR A 599 24.27 31.56 -6.44
CA THR A 599 24.49 30.17 -6.01
C THR A 599 24.81 30.10 -4.51
N LEU A 600 24.21 29.14 -3.80
CA LEU A 600 24.58 28.80 -2.42
C LEU A 600 25.22 27.41 -2.40
N ASP A 601 26.47 27.40 -1.94
CA ASP A 601 27.43 26.30 -1.91
C ASP A 601 27.57 25.81 -0.44
N PHE A 602 27.52 24.51 -0.18
CA PHE A 602 27.58 23.95 1.18
C PHE A 602 28.68 22.89 1.36
N LEU A 603 29.90 23.33 1.66
CA LEU A 603 30.97 22.60 2.36
C LEU A 603 31.83 23.69 3.05
N LYS A 604 32.32 23.64 4.30
CA LYS A 604 32.61 22.57 5.25
C LYS A 604 33.09 23.20 6.59
N ARG A 605 33.05 22.38 7.67
CA ARG A 605 33.99 22.29 8.82
C ARG A 605 33.72 23.01 10.15
N LEU A 606 33.94 22.18 11.18
CA LEU A 606 33.96 22.36 12.64
C LEU A 606 34.89 23.48 13.16
N PRO A 607 34.62 24.05 14.35
CA PRO A 607 35.50 25.03 14.98
C PRO A 607 36.64 24.36 15.77
N LYS A 608 37.87 24.83 15.55
CA LYS A 608 39.02 24.60 16.45
C LYS A 608 39.01 25.65 17.57
N ALA A 609 39.30 25.18 18.77
CA ALA A 609 39.55 25.96 19.97
C ALA A 609 40.75 26.91 19.81
N THR A 610 40.62 28.11 20.36
CA THR A 610 41.71 29.05 20.64
C THR A 610 42.17 28.84 22.08
N ALA A 611 43.44 28.50 22.26
CA ALA A 611 44.16 28.72 23.51
C ALA A 611 44.88 30.06 23.40
N ASP A 612 44.80 30.88 24.45
CA ASP A 612 45.88 31.75 24.94
C ASP A 612 45.44 32.37 26.28
N ALA A 613 45.78 31.66 27.37
CA ALA A 613 46.22 32.14 28.68
C ALA A 613 46.46 30.93 29.59
#